data_AF-A0A8A3S4J4-F1
#
_entry.id   AF-A0A8A3S4J4-F1
#
_cell.length_a   1.000
_cell.length_b   1.000
_cell.length_c   1.000
_cell.angle_alpha   90.00
_cell.angle_beta   90.00
_cell.angle_gamma   90.00
#
_symmetry.space_group_name_H-M   'P 1'
#
loop_
_entity.id
_entity.type
_entity.pdbx_description
1 polymer ?
#
loop_
_entity_poly.entity_id
_entity_poly.type
_entity_poly.pdbx_seq_one_letter_code
_entity_poly.pdbx_strand_id
1 'polypeptide(L)'
;MIPAAAATTEVHVVKYASDGTTILDERTVDYTWMEENLPVLGDGVTHYYHQGPTFNESDRWDPAEYQNVDTRDYGAVKGTAVSDLCDLVGGMTPGDTLKVEAEDGFYKKFSYESVYGEEARKGTMGIAWYVGEDSLTGDPQGSGYAPGYYDGMRLIFFADDSVNPWGWHVFGDNDMKETLPEDEWHLFGGDWPSTSGLSVKHVNELAITAHDTGSDTGSVPTTSSRSPLGPLAGLLAICAVAALRR
;
A
#
# COMPACT_ATOMS: atom_id res chain seq x y z
N MET A 1 -20.69 -26.29 -6.22
CA MET A 1 -20.70 -24.87 -6.61
C MET A 1 -20.30 -24.09 -5.38
N ILE A 2 -19.16 -23.44 -5.42
CA ILE A 2 -18.78 -22.43 -4.41
C ILE A 2 -19.66 -21.21 -4.74
N PRO A 3 -20.36 -20.60 -3.77
CA PRO A 3 -21.11 -19.37 -4.04
C PRO A 3 -20.14 -18.33 -4.61
N ALA A 4 -20.57 -17.57 -5.61
CA ALA A 4 -19.82 -16.40 -6.04
C ALA A 4 -19.70 -15.46 -4.83
N ALA A 5 -18.48 -15.02 -4.53
CA ALA A 5 -18.22 -14.01 -3.52
C ALA A 5 -19.04 -12.75 -3.86
N ALA A 6 -19.64 -12.12 -2.85
CA ALA A 6 -20.34 -10.87 -3.08
C ALA A 6 -19.30 -9.77 -3.35
N ALA A 7 -19.59 -8.84 -4.25
CA ALA A 7 -18.71 -7.69 -4.46
C ALA A 7 -18.47 -6.97 -3.12
N THR A 8 -17.19 -6.84 -2.73
CA THR A 8 -16.83 -6.22 -1.45
C THR A 8 -17.15 -4.73 -1.46
N THR A 9 -17.60 -4.22 -0.31
CA THR A 9 -18.04 -2.82 -0.12
C THR A 9 -17.26 -2.10 0.99
N GLU A 10 -16.47 -2.83 1.75
CA GLU A 10 -15.65 -2.36 2.86
C GLU A 10 -14.35 -3.15 2.91
N VAL A 11 -13.34 -2.56 3.55
CA VAL A 11 -12.05 -3.20 3.81
C VAL A 11 -11.72 -3.11 5.30
N HIS A 12 -11.22 -4.21 5.84
CA HIS A 12 -10.63 -4.29 7.16
C HIS A 12 -9.14 -3.98 7.06
N VAL A 13 -8.68 -2.91 7.70
CA VAL A 13 -7.25 -2.57 7.80
C VAL A 13 -6.78 -2.95 9.19
N VAL A 14 -5.72 -3.75 9.30
CA VAL A 14 -5.19 -4.22 10.58
C VAL A 14 -3.67 -4.18 10.59
N LYS A 15 -3.10 -3.78 11.73
CA LYS A 15 -1.67 -3.84 11.97
C LYS A 15 -1.36 -4.83 13.07
N TYR A 16 -0.59 -5.85 12.73
CA TYR A 16 -0.07 -6.85 13.65
C TYR A 16 1.35 -6.49 14.12
N ALA A 17 1.71 -6.91 15.33
CA ALA A 17 3.08 -6.93 15.81
C ALA A 17 3.93 -7.95 15.03
N SER A 18 5.22 -8.00 15.34
CA SER A 18 6.18 -8.90 14.67
C SER A 18 5.94 -10.39 14.89
N ASP A 19 5.10 -10.76 15.86
CA ASP A 19 4.63 -12.14 16.04
C ASP A 19 3.54 -12.55 15.01
N GLY A 20 3.06 -11.60 14.20
CA GLY A 20 2.03 -11.81 13.18
C GLY A 20 0.63 -12.12 13.72
N THR A 21 0.39 -11.95 15.03
CA THR A 21 -0.88 -12.32 15.68
C THR A 21 -1.40 -11.29 16.66
N THR A 22 -0.53 -10.54 17.33
CA THR A 22 -0.92 -9.47 18.26
C THR A 22 -1.39 -8.26 17.46
N ILE A 23 -2.66 -7.89 17.56
CA ILE A 23 -3.22 -6.68 16.93
C ILE A 23 -2.74 -5.44 17.70
N LEU A 24 -2.09 -4.52 16.98
CA LEU A 24 -1.66 -3.23 17.49
C LEU A 24 -2.72 -2.15 17.28
N ASP A 25 -3.37 -2.14 16.12
CA ASP A 25 -4.50 -1.28 15.77
C ASP A 25 -5.28 -1.88 14.60
N GLU A 26 -6.58 -1.57 14.49
CA GLU A 26 -7.43 -2.05 13.40
C GLU A 26 -8.60 -1.09 13.12
N ARG A 27 -9.06 -1.07 11.88
CA ARG A 27 -10.17 -0.24 11.44
C ARG A 27 -10.84 -0.81 10.19
N THR A 28 -12.17 -0.85 10.21
CA THR A 28 -12.98 -1.13 9.01
C THR A 28 -13.53 0.18 8.43
N VAL A 29 -13.43 0.34 7.12
CA VAL A 29 -13.99 1.48 6.38
C VAL A 29 -14.69 1.01 5.10
N ASP A 30 -15.84 1.59 4.79
CA ASP A 30 -16.55 1.37 3.54
C ASP A 30 -16.14 2.38 2.46
N TYR A 31 -16.49 2.10 1.20
CA TYR A 31 -16.14 2.98 0.08
C TYR A 31 -16.75 4.39 0.18
N THR A 32 -17.88 4.56 0.86
CA THR A 32 -18.52 5.88 1.01
C THR A 32 -17.69 6.73 1.96
N TRP A 33 -17.25 6.13 3.08
CA TRP A 33 -16.34 6.79 4.01
C TRP A 33 -15.01 7.12 3.33
N MET A 34 -14.45 6.20 2.53
CA MET A 34 -13.21 6.44 1.79
C MET A 34 -13.34 7.65 0.85
N GLU A 35 -14.39 7.68 0.02
CA GLU A 35 -14.64 8.77 -0.93
C GLU A 35 -14.81 10.13 -0.24
N GLU A 36 -15.47 10.16 0.92
CA GLU A 36 -15.72 11.39 1.68
C GLU A 36 -14.51 11.90 2.46
N ASN A 37 -13.60 11.02 2.89
CA ASN A 37 -12.59 11.34 3.90
C ASN A 37 -11.14 11.19 3.43
N LEU A 38 -10.88 10.49 2.31
CA LEU A 38 -9.53 10.25 1.79
C LEU A 38 -9.38 10.81 0.37
N PRO A 39 -8.14 11.10 -0.07
CA PRO A 39 -7.88 11.46 -1.47
C PRO A 39 -8.41 10.39 -2.43
N VAL A 40 -9.06 10.85 -3.51
CA VAL A 40 -9.57 9.98 -4.57
C VAL A 40 -8.53 9.87 -5.67
N LEU A 41 -8.12 8.63 -5.97
CA LEU A 41 -7.33 8.25 -7.15
C LEU A 41 -8.25 8.04 -8.34
N GLY A 42 -7.77 8.39 -9.53
CA GLY A 42 -8.54 8.32 -10.76
C GLY A 42 -9.71 9.32 -10.82
N ASP A 43 -10.31 9.44 -11.98
CA ASP A 43 -11.42 10.36 -12.25
C ASP A 43 -12.71 9.64 -12.68
N GLY A 44 -12.65 8.33 -12.87
CA GLY A 44 -13.75 7.52 -13.40
C GLY A 44 -13.94 7.67 -14.92
N VAL A 45 -12.96 8.25 -15.64
CA VAL A 45 -12.96 8.39 -17.11
C VAL A 45 -11.66 7.84 -17.72
N THR A 46 -10.54 7.99 -17.02
CA THR A 46 -9.24 7.43 -17.40
C THR A 46 -9.21 5.93 -17.13
N HIS A 47 -8.96 5.13 -18.17
CA HIS A 47 -8.84 3.67 -18.06
C HIS A 47 -7.45 3.26 -17.58
N TYR A 48 -7.41 2.31 -16.65
CA TYR A 48 -6.17 1.73 -16.13
C TYR A 48 -6.04 0.27 -16.55
N TYR A 49 -4.84 -0.07 -17.00
CA TYR A 49 -4.52 -1.37 -17.58
C TYR A 49 -3.41 -2.05 -16.81
N HIS A 50 -3.44 -3.37 -16.85
CA HIS A 50 -2.31 -4.21 -16.48
C HIS A 50 -1.84 -4.98 -17.73
N GLN A 51 -0.95 -5.94 -17.54
CA GLN A 51 -0.46 -6.80 -18.61
C GLN A 51 -0.63 -8.27 -18.24
N GLY A 52 -1.01 -9.08 -19.23
CA GLY A 52 -1.03 -10.53 -19.15
C GLY A 52 0.28 -11.13 -19.69
N PRO A 53 0.53 -12.43 -19.43
CA PRO A 53 1.78 -13.08 -19.83
C PRO A 53 2.03 -13.01 -21.34
N THR A 54 3.23 -12.59 -21.74
CA THR A 54 3.58 -12.39 -23.17
C THR A 54 3.60 -13.69 -23.97
N PHE A 55 3.89 -14.82 -23.30
CA PHE A 55 4.16 -16.14 -23.90
C PHE A 55 5.23 -16.10 -25.01
N ASN A 56 6.12 -15.11 -24.95
CA ASN A 56 7.20 -14.89 -25.89
C ASN A 56 8.55 -15.05 -25.20
N GLU A 57 9.25 -16.16 -25.48
CA GLU A 57 10.54 -16.46 -24.85
C GLU A 57 11.63 -15.42 -25.16
N SER A 58 11.53 -14.75 -26.31
CA SER A 58 12.48 -13.71 -26.72
C SER A 58 12.17 -12.32 -26.18
N ASP A 59 10.96 -12.12 -25.65
CA ASP A 59 10.47 -10.85 -25.13
C ASP A 59 9.51 -11.08 -23.95
N ARG A 60 10.06 -11.65 -22.88
CA ARG A 60 9.30 -12.13 -21.72
C ARG A 60 8.68 -11.00 -20.90
N TRP A 61 9.30 -9.83 -20.91
CA TRP A 61 8.94 -8.68 -20.08
C TRP A 61 8.25 -7.57 -20.87
N ASP A 62 8.30 -7.64 -22.20
CA ASP A 62 7.65 -6.69 -23.10
C ASP A 62 7.79 -5.22 -22.67
N PRO A 63 9.00 -4.65 -22.68
CA PRO A 63 9.23 -3.27 -22.29
C PRO A 63 8.56 -2.23 -23.22
N ALA A 64 8.03 -2.68 -24.36
CA ALA A 64 7.25 -1.84 -25.27
C ALA A 64 5.73 -2.00 -25.08
N GLU A 65 5.32 -2.83 -24.11
CA GLU A 65 3.95 -3.05 -23.66
C GLU A 65 2.97 -3.41 -24.78
N TYR A 66 3.40 -4.11 -25.84
CA TYR A 66 2.55 -4.38 -27.00
C TYR A 66 1.75 -5.69 -26.95
N GLN A 67 2.02 -6.57 -25.99
CA GLN A 67 1.43 -7.90 -25.88
C GLN A 67 0.47 -8.00 -24.70
N ASN A 68 -0.77 -8.44 -24.96
CA ASN A 68 -1.75 -8.81 -23.91
C ASN A 68 -2.03 -7.70 -22.87
N VAL A 69 -1.93 -6.43 -23.28
CA VAL A 69 -2.33 -5.26 -22.48
C VAL A 69 -3.79 -4.89 -22.73
N ASP A 70 -4.23 -4.92 -23.98
CA ASP A 70 -5.59 -4.59 -24.41
C ASP A 70 -6.66 -5.43 -23.68
N THR A 71 -6.40 -6.71 -23.47
CA THR A 71 -7.30 -7.62 -22.73
C THR A 71 -7.29 -7.43 -21.22
N ARG A 72 -6.52 -6.47 -20.70
CA ARG A 72 -6.31 -6.21 -19.28
C ARG A 72 -6.68 -4.78 -18.88
N ASP A 73 -7.68 -4.24 -19.59
CA ASP A 73 -8.42 -3.05 -19.21
C ASP A 73 -9.28 -3.32 -17.97
N TYR A 74 -8.98 -2.65 -16.86
CA TYR A 74 -9.75 -2.74 -15.62
C TYR A 74 -10.75 -1.60 -15.44
N GLY A 75 -11.07 -0.91 -16.54
CA GLY A 75 -12.07 0.13 -16.60
C GLY A 75 -11.56 1.48 -16.11
N ALA A 76 -12.43 2.48 -16.21
CA ALA A 76 -12.16 3.81 -15.72
C ALA A 76 -12.50 3.92 -14.24
N VAL A 77 -11.52 3.62 -13.39
CA VAL A 77 -11.75 3.46 -11.95
C VAL A 77 -11.56 4.74 -11.14
N LYS A 78 -12.23 4.76 -9.97
CA LYS A 78 -11.83 5.58 -8.83
C LYS A 78 -11.47 4.68 -7.65
N GLY A 79 -10.54 5.15 -6.84
CA GLY A 79 -10.06 4.40 -5.69
C GLY A 79 -9.42 5.27 -4.62
N THR A 80 -8.81 4.60 -3.66
CA THR A 80 -8.06 5.22 -2.57
C THR A 80 -6.69 4.58 -2.47
N ALA A 81 -5.65 5.36 -2.18
CA ALA A 81 -4.30 4.85 -2.06
C ALA A 81 -4.20 3.80 -0.94
N VAL A 82 -3.47 2.72 -1.20
CA VAL A 82 -3.20 1.68 -0.22
C VAL A 82 -2.42 2.25 0.96
N SER A 83 -1.47 3.17 0.71
CA SER A 83 -0.74 3.89 1.76
C SER A 83 -1.67 4.68 2.70
N ASP A 84 -2.65 5.41 2.15
CA ASP A 84 -3.61 6.19 2.94
C ASP A 84 -4.49 5.27 3.80
N LEU A 85 -4.84 4.10 3.29
CA LEU A 85 -5.57 3.08 4.05
C LEU A 85 -4.70 2.50 5.17
N CYS A 86 -3.44 2.16 4.88
CA CYS A 86 -2.47 1.71 5.89
C CYS A 86 -2.26 2.75 6.99
N ASP A 87 -2.22 4.04 6.65
CA ASP A 87 -2.02 5.13 7.60
C ASP A 87 -3.16 5.26 8.64
N LEU A 88 -4.34 4.69 8.35
CA LEU A 88 -5.46 4.65 9.30
C LEU A 88 -5.15 3.85 10.58
N VAL A 89 -4.16 2.94 10.53
CA VAL A 89 -3.72 2.08 11.64
C VAL A 89 -2.25 2.33 12.01
N GLY A 90 -1.75 3.54 11.71
CA GLY A 90 -0.38 3.96 12.01
C GLY A 90 0.65 3.56 10.95
N GLY A 91 0.20 3.20 9.74
CA GLY A 91 1.04 3.05 8.56
C GLY A 91 2.02 1.87 8.60
N MET A 92 2.84 1.77 7.57
CA MET A 92 3.98 0.85 7.53
C MET A 92 5.30 1.58 7.81
N THR A 93 6.31 0.83 8.21
CA THR A 93 7.71 1.27 8.31
C THR A 93 8.62 0.35 7.48
N PRO A 94 9.82 0.79 7.06
CA PRO A 94 10.74 -0.05 6.29
C PRO A 94 10.97 -1.42 6.95
N GLY A 95 10.77 -2.50 6.22
CA GLY A 95 10.81 -3.87 6.71
C GLY A 95 9.44 -4.49 7.02
N ASP A 96 8.41 -3.68 7.25
CA ASP A 96 7.03 -4.19 7.40
C ASP A 96 6.55 -4.82 6.09
N THR A 97 5.60 -5.76 6.20
CA THR A 97 4.97 -6.40 5.04
C THR A 97 3.47 -6.17 5.07
N LEU A 98 2.90 -5.68 3.98
CA LEU A 98 1.47 -5.62 3.75
C LEU A 98 1.00 -6.88 3.04
N LYS A 99 -0.05 -7.52 3.55
CA LYS A 99 -0.83 -8.54 2.86
C LYS A 99 -2.14 -7.91 2.38
N VAL A 100 -2.36 -7.91 1.07
CA VAL A 100 -3.63 -7.52 0.43
C VAL A 100 -4.40 -8.81 0.15
N GLU A 101 -5.54 -8.99 0.80
CA GLU A 101 -6.30 -10.25 0.79
C GLU A 101 -7.73 -10.06 0.25
N ALA A 102 -8.15 -11.06 -0.53
CA ALA A 102 -9.50 -11.21 -1.04
C ALA A 102 -10.37 -12.05 -0.10
N GLU A 103 -11.69 -11.91 -0.23
CA GLU A 103 -12.68 -12.69 0.54
C GLU A 103 -12.51 -14.21 0.39
N ASP A 104 -11.96 -14.68 -0.74
CA ASP A 104 -11.71 -16.10 -1.00
C ASP A 104 -10.36 -16.62 -0.43
N GLY A 105 -9.60 -15.76 0.25
CA GLY A 105 -8.29 -16.05 0.84
C GLY A 105 -7.12 -15.96 -0.14
N PHE A 106 -7.34 -15.56 -1.41
CA PHE A 106 -6.23 -15.19 -2.29
C PHE A 106 -5.56 -13.91 -1.79
N TYR A 107 -4.22 -13.84 -1.83
CA TYR A 107 -3.51 -12.66 -1.36
C TYR A 107 -2.22 -12.40 -2.14
N LYS A 108 -1.75 -11.15 -2.02
CA LYS A 108 -0.41 -10.70 -2.39
C LYS A 108 0.26 -10.01 -1.23
N LYS A 109 1.60 -10.04 -1.22
CA LYS A 109 2.42 -9.37 -0.22
C LYS A 109 3.26 -8.30 -0.88
N PHE A 110 3.37 -7.16 -0.20
CA PHE A 110 4.11 -6.00 -0.67
C PHE A 110 4.92 -5.41 0.49
N SER A 111 6.13 -4.98 0.19
CA SER A 111 7.03 -4.26 1.10
C SER A 111 6.57 -2.82 1.33
N TYR A 112 7.15 -2.19 2.35
CA TYR A 112 7.03 -0.76 2.60
C TYR A 112 7.35 0.06 1.34
N GLU A 113 8.45 -0.27 0.67
CA GLU A 113 8.94 0.42 -0.51
C GLU A 113 7.94 0.33 -1.67
N SER A 114 7.33 -0.83 -1.90
CA SER A 114 6.31 -0.99 -2.93
C SER A 114 5.04 -0.16 -2.65
N VAL A 115 4.62 -0.09 -1.38
CA VAL A 115 3.40 0.60 -0.96
C VAL A 115 3.58 2.12 -0.91
N TYR A 116 4.70 2.61 -0.39
CA TYR A 116 4.98 4.04 -0.19
C TYR A 116 5.91 4.65 -1.26
N GLY A 117 6.43 3.84 -2.19
CA GLY A 117 7.29 4.28 -3.28
C GLY A 117 6.58 5.15 -4.32
N GLU A 118 7.27 6.20 -4.74
CA GLU A 118 6.83 7.16 -5.77
C GLU A 118 7.52 6.87 -7.11
N GLU A 119 7.12 5.79 -7.77
CA GLU A 119 7.57 5.45 -9.12
C GLU A 119 6.44 5.68 -10.12
N ALA A 120 6.57 6.71 -10.98
CA ALA A 120 5.51 7.10 -11.92
C ALA A 120 5.00 5.95 -12.82
N ARG A 121 5.91 5.05 -13.24
CA ARG A 121 5.63 3.83 -14.01
C ARG A 121 4.75 2.82 -13.26
N LYS A 122 5.01 2.63 -11.96
CA LYS A 122 4.16 1.80 -11.09
C LYS A 122 2.83 2.50 -10.80
N GLY A 123 2.90 3.82 -10.66
CA GLY A 123 1.85 4.61 -10.10
C GLY A 123 1.58 4.28 -8.63
N THR A 124 0.53 4.91 -8.11
CA THR A 124 0.05 4.64 -6.76
C THR A 124 -0.71 3.32 -6.75
N MET A 125 -0.35 2.43 -5.81
CA MET A 125 -1.19 1.26 -5.51
C MET A 125 -2.48 1.75 -4.86
N GLY A 126 -3.63 1.42 -5.45
CA GLY A 126 -4.92 1.86 -4.95
C GLY A 126 -5.95 0.73 -4.89
N ILE A 127 -6.85 0.82 -3.92
CA ILE A 127 -8.06 0.00 -3.89
C ILE A 127 -9.15 0.75 -4.65
N ALA A 128 -9.44 0.29 -5.87
CA ALA A 128 -10.55 0.77 -6.67
C ALA A 128 -11.86 0.31 -6.04
N TRP A 129 -12.82 1.23 -5.89
CA TRP A 129 -14.14 0.97 -5.30
C TRP A 129 -15.30 1.48 -6.16
N TYR A 130 -15.00 2.11 -7.29
CA TYR A 130 -15.97 2.59 -8.29
C TYR A 130 -15.41 2.46 -9.70
N VAL A 131 -16.26 2.13 -10.66
CA VAL A 131 -15.95 2.12 -12.10
C VAL A 131 -16.91 3.07 -12.80
N GLY A 132 -16.40 4.13 -13.43
CA GLY A 132 -17.22 5.06 -14.19
C GLY A 132 -17.60 4.50 -15.56
N GLU A 133 -16.60 4.01 -16.29
CA GLU A 133 -16.75 3.34 -17.58
C GLU A 133 -16.23 1.91 -17.49
N ASP A 134 -17.05 0.95 -17.95
CA ASP A 134 -16.70 -0.47 -17.97
C ASP A 134 -15.50 -0.73 -18.89
N SER A 135 -14.86 -1.88 -18.72
CA SER A 135 -13.77 -2.34 -19.58
C SER A 135 -14.19 -2.32 -21.05
N LEU A 136 -13.35 -1.76 -21.92
CA LEU A 136 -13.59 -1.69 -23.37
C LEU A 136 -13.24 -3.00 -24.08
N THR A 137 -12.15 -3.63 -23.64
CA THR A 137 -11.53 -4.79 -24.32
C THR A 137 -11.13 -5.92 -23.37
N GLY A 138 -11.15 -5.69 -22.06
CA GLY A 138 -10.87 -6.69 -21.04
C GLY A 138 -12.12 -7.41 -20.52
N ASP A 139 -11.96 -8.09 -19.39
CA ASP A 139 -13.08 -8.74 -18.71
C ASP A 139 -14.04 -7.68 -18.15
N PRO A 140 -15.37 -7.84 -18.31
CA PRO A 140 -16.34 -6.87 -17.79
C PRO A 140 -16.16 -6.63 -16.29
N GLN A 141 -16.00 -5.36 -15.94
CA GLN A 141 -15.93 -4.89 -14.55
C GLN A 141 -17.32 -4.48 -14.06
N GLY A 142 -18.16 -3.96 -14.96
CA GLY A 142 -19.43 -3.33 -14.64
C GLY A 142 -19.28 -1.81 -14.49
N SER A 143 -20.25 -1.15 -13.85
CA SER A 143 -20.25 0.31 -13.68
C SER A 143 -20.96 0.76 -12.41
N GLY A 144 -20.51 1.89 -11.87
CA GLY A 144 -20.92 2.43 -10.58
C GLY A 144 -20.12 1.85 -9.41
N TYR A 145 -20.74 1.86 -8.24
CA TYR A 145 -20.26 1.16 -7.04
C TYR A 145 -20.74 -0.29 -7.05
N ALA A 146 -20.20 -1.13 -6.18
CA ALA A 146 -20.78 -2.44 -5.91
C ALA A 146 -22.27 -2.33 -5.49
N PRO A 147 -23.17 -3.21 -5.98
CA PRO A 147 -22.90 -4.42 -6.77
C PRO A 147 -22.81 -4.19 -8.30
N GLY A 148 -22.91 -2.94 -8.77
CA GLY A 148 -22.74 -2.58 -10.18
C GLY A 148 -21.31 -2.75 -10.69
N TYR A 149 -20.32 -2.51 -9.82
CA TYR A 149 -18.94 -2.99 -9.98
C TYR A 149 -18.85 -4.45 -9.50
N TYR A 150 -18.77 -5.40 -10.44
CA TYR A 150 -18.91 -6.84 -10.19
C TYR A 150 -17.78 -7.42 -9.33
N ASP A 151 -16.55 -6.95 -9.55
CA ASP A 151 -15.38 -7.40 -8.80
C ASP A 151 -15.26 -6.70 -7.41
N GLY A 152 -16.11 -5.71 -7.12
CA GLY A 152 -16.06 -4.95 -5.87
C GLY A 152 -14.73 -4.23 -5.68
N MET A 153 -14.21 -4.21 -4.46
CA MET A 153 -12.92 -3.59 -4.20
C MET A 153 -11.78 -4.37 -4.86
N ARG A 154 -10.93 -3.68 -5.63
CA ARG A 154 -9.86 -4.30 -6.42
C ARG A 154 -8.55 -3.53 -6.31
N LEU A 155 -7.43 -4.23 -6.16
CA LEU A 155 -6.10 -3.63 -6.22
C LEU A 155 -5.76 -3.27 -7.67
N ILE A 156 -5.53 -1.98 -7.90
CA ILE A 156 -5.13 -1.38 -9.18
C ILE A 156 -3.87 -0.56 -8.97
N PHE A 157 -2.98 -0.59 -9.96
CA PHE A 157 -1.80 0.26 -10.02
C PHE A 157 -2.14 1.45 -10.93
N PHE A 158 -2.25 2.66 -10.35
CA PHE A 158 -2.66 3.88 -11.05
C PHE A 158 -1.47 4.50 -11.81
N ALA A 159 -0.89 3.73 -12.72
CA ALA A 159 0.26 4.13 -13.54
C ALA A 159 -0.06 5.34 -14.43
N ASP A 160 0.96 6.09 -14.84
CA ASP A 160 0.83 7.10 -15.89
C ASP A 160 0.93 6.46 -17.30
N ASP A 161 0.84 7.28 -18.34
CA ASP A 161 0.94 6.87 -19.74
C ASP A 161 2.34 7.13 -20.35
N SER A 162 3.33 7.48 -19.53
CA SER A 162 4.59 8.08 -19.99
C SER A 162 5.48 7.15 -20.82
N VAL A 163 5.28 5.84 -20.68
CA VAL A 163 6.08 4.80 -21.32
C VAL A 163 5.28 3.96 -22.31
N ASN A 164 3.96 4.12 -22.33
CA ASN A 164 3.08 3.34 -23.19
C ASN A 164 2.95 3.96 -24.59
N PRO A 165 3.22 3.20 -25.68
CA PRO A 165 3.19 3.74 -27.04
C PRO A 165 1.79 4.12 -27.55
N TRP A 166 0.72 3.74 -26.85
CA TRP A 166 -0.66 4.02 -27.23
C TRP A 166 -1.33 5.11 -26.38
N GLY A 167 -0.63 5.65 -25.39
CA GLY A 167 -1.18 6.62 -24.44
C GLY A 167 -2.16 5.99 -23.45
N TRP A 168 -2.02 4.69 -23.16
CA TRP A 168 -2.76 4.02 -22.10
C TRP A 168 -2.02 4.10 -20.77
N HIS A 169 -2.77 4.15 -19.67
CA HIS A 169 -2.23 4.08 -18.33
C HIS A 169 -2.00 2.62 -17.94
N VAL A 170 -0.81 2.11 -18.22
CA VAL A 170 -0.50 0.68 -18.11
C VAL A 170 0.52 0.48 -16.99
N PHE A 171 0.23 -0.46 -16.08
CA PHE A 171 1.26 -1.07 -15.26
C PHE A 171 1.74 -2.37 -15.94
N GLY A 172 2.76 -2.25 -16.78
CA GLY A 172 3.28 -3.35 -17.60
C GLY A 172 4.19 -4.32 -16.86
N ASP A 173 4.48 -5.46 -17.50
CA ASP A 173 5.35 -6.50 -16.93
C ASP A 173 6.77 -5.98 -16.70
N ASN A 174 7.32 -5.20 -17.64
CA ASN A 174 8.60 -4.54 -17.44
C ASN A 174 8.56 -3.51 -16.30
N ASP A 175 7.45 -2.80 -16.09
CA ASP A 175 7.36 -1.87 -14.97
C ASP A 175 7.40 -2.60 -13.63
N MET A 176 6.66 -3.72 -13.49
CA MET A 176 6.80 -4.60 -12.32
C MET A 176 8.26 -5.00 -12.07
N LYS A 177 9.00 -5.37 -13.12
CA LYS A 177 10.42 -5.75 -13.01
C LYS A 177 11.30 -4.61 -12.49
N GLU A 178 11.05 -3.40 -12.97
CA GLU A 178 11.89 -2.23 -12.68
C GLU A 178 11.48 -1.52 -11.37
N THR A 179 10.26 -1.72 -10.88
CA THR A 179 9.73 -1.00 -9.71
C THR A 179 9.43 -1.87 -8.50
N LEU A 180 9.27 -3.20 -8.64
CA LEU A 180 8.99 -4.09 -7.50
C LEU A 180 10.19 -5.00 -7.19
N PRO A 181 10.41 -5.34 -5.90
CA PRO A 181 11.30 -6.42 -5.51
C PRO A 181 10.99 -7.74 -6.22
N GLU A 182 12.01 -8.54 -6.53
CA GLU A 182 11.87 -9.78 -7.31
C GLU A 182 10.96 -10.81 -6.63
N ASP A 183 10.94 -10.85 -5.30
CA ASP A 183 10.05 -11.73 -4.52
C ASP A 183 8.58 -11.27 -4.49
N GLU A 184 8.29 -10.07 -4.99
CA GLU A 184 6.93 -9.55 -5.19
C GLU A 184 6.41 -9.74 -6.62
N TRP A 185 7.27 -10.19 -7.54
CA TRP A 185 6.85 -10.42 -8.92
C TRP A 185 5.79 -11.53 -9.02
N HIS A 186 4.81 -11.34 -9.89
CA HIS A 186 3.90 -12.41 -10.26
C HIS A 186 4.34 -13.10 -11.55
N LEU A 187 4.63 -14.39 -11.45
CA LEU A 187 4.92 -15.26 -12.59
C LEU A 187 3.77 -16.27 -12.79
N PHE A 188 2.93 -16.04 -13.79
CA PHE A 188 1.91 -16.98 -14.24
C PHE A 188 2.55 -18.30 -14.67
N GLY A 189 2.06 -19.41 -14.11
CA GLY A 189 2.63 -20.73 -14.33
C GLY A 189 4.07 -20.91 -13.81
N GLY A 190 4.57 -19.97 -12.99
CA GLY A 190 5.95 -19.96 -12.48
C GLY A 190 6.96 -19.31 -13.44
N ASP A 191 6.59 -19.09 -14.69
CA ASP A 191 7.53 -18.69 -15.74
C ASP A 191 7.15 -17.41 -16.48
N TRP A 192 5.91 -16.93 -16.45
CA TRP A 192 5.51 -15.80 -17.29
C TRP A 192 5.12 -14.58 -16.45
N PRO A 193 5.85 -13.45 -16.51
CA PRO A 193 5.45 -12.20 -15.88
C PRO A 193 4.00 -11.86 -16.23
N SER A 194 3.26 -11.33 -15.26
CA SER A 194 1.90 -10.88 -15.47
C SER A 194 1.50 -9.97 -14.32
N THR A 195 1.55 -8.66 -14.53
CA THR A 195 1.05 -7.70 -13.54
C THR A 195 -0.44 -7.90 -13.28
N SER A 196 -1.19 -8.49 -14.20
CA SER A 196 -2.60 -8.84 -14.00
C SER A 196 -2.81 -9.75 -12.80
N GLY A 197 -1.87 -10.65 -12.53
CA GLY A 197 -1.97 -11.54 -11.36
C GLY A 197 -1.57 -10.90 -10.04
N LEU A 198 -1.12 -9.63 -10.04
CA LEU A 198 -1.00 -8.81 -8.83
C LEU A 198 -2.33 -8.14 -8.45
N SER A 199 -3.26 -8.00 -9.40
CA SER A 199 -4.55 -7.33 -9.17
C SER A 199 -5.52 -8.23 -8.40
N VAL A 200 -5.44 -8.16 -7.07
CA VAL A 200 -6.36 -8.84 -6.15
C VAL A 200 -7.76 -8.24 -6.27
N LYS A 201 -8.77 -9.06 -6.51
CA LYS A 201 -10.19 -8.64 -6.57
C LYS A 201 -10.96 -9.11 -5.34
N HIS A 202 -12.12 -8.51 -5.08
CA HIS A 202 -12.89 -8.75 -3.86
C HIS A 202 -12.04 -8.55 -2.60
N VAL A 203 -11.20 -7.50 -2.60
CA VAL A 203 -10.34 -7.16 -1.47
C VAL A 203 -11.23 -6.87 -0.26
N ASN A 204 -10.95 -7.54 0.84
CA ASN A 204 -11.66 -7.35 2.11
C ASN A 204 -10.71 -7.09 3.29
N GLU A 205 -9.40 -7.37 3.17
CA GLU A 205 -8.43 -7.12 4.22
C GLU A 205 -7.09 -6.54 3.69
N LEU A 206 -6.58 -5.56 4.43
CA LEU A 206 -5.23 -5.03 4.34
C LEU A 206 -4.53 -5.27 5.68
N ALA A 207 -3.65 -6.27 5.72
CA ALA A 207 -2.99 -6.70 6.94
C ALA A 207 -1.49 -6.35 6.93
N ILE A 208 -1.09 -5.39 7.76
CA ILE A 208 0.31 -5.03 7.97
C ILE A 208 0.89 -5.95 9.04
N THR A 209 2.02 -6.60 8.76
CA THR A 209 2.83 -7.28 9.77
C THR A 209 4.08 -6.44 10.03
N ALA A 210 4.24 -5.97 11.27
CA ALA A 210 5.42 -5.23 11.66
C ALA A 210 6.67 -6.12 11.60
N HIS A 211 7.81 -5.58 11.18
CA HIS A 211 9.07 -6.27 11.34
C HIS A 211 9.54 -6.23 12.80
N ASP A 212 10.33 -7.23 13.20
CA ASP A 212 11.01 -7.18 14.49
C ASP A 212 12.13 -6.14 14.42
N THR A 213 11.92 -4.96 15.02
CA THR A 213 12.97 -3.94 15.12
C THR A 213 14.11 -4.36 16.03
N GLY A 214 13.98 -5.49 16.73
CA GLY A 214 14.76 -5.79 17.93
C GLY A 214 14.43 -4.75 19.00
N SER A 215 14.29 -5.18 20.24
CA SER A 215 14.45 -4.23 21.32
C SER A 215 15.92 -3.79 21.30
N ASP A 216 16.27 -2.72 20.59
CA ASP A 216 17.48 -1.98 20.91
C ASP A 216 17.21 -1.27 22.24
N THR A 217 17.17 -2.08 23.32
CA THR A 217 17.42 -1.61 24.67
C THR A 217 18.89 -1.21 24.68
N GLY A 218 19.17 -0.07 24.06
CA GLY A 218 20.28 0.79 24.43
C GLY A 218 20.14 1.02 25.91
N SER A 219 20.80 0.16 26.67
CA SER A 219 20.94 0.26 28.10
C SER A 219 21.78 1.50 28.29
N VAL A 220 21.12 2.65 28.42
CA VAL A 220 21.73 3.85 28.96
C VAL A 220 22.29 3.41 30.31
N PRO A 221 23.61 3.43 30.52
CA PRO A 221 24.13 3.13 31.84
C PRO A 221 23.60 4.22 32.76
N THR A 222 22.63 3.85 33.60
CA THR A 222 22.14 4.71 34.66
C THR A 222 23.29 4.85 35.63
N THR A 223 24.05 5.93 35.49
CA THR A 223 25.02 6.34 36.48
C THR A 223 24.24 6.56 37.77
N SER A 224 24.40 5.62 38.70
CA SER A 224 23.74 5.64 39.99
C SER A 224 24.18 6.87 40.79
N SER A 225 23.34 7.91 40.78
CA SER A 225 23.40 8.99 41.76
C SER A 225 23.00 8.44 43.13
N ARG A 226 23.96 7.84 43.84
CA ARG A 226 23.86 7.68 45.30
C ARG A 226 24.16 9.02 45.95
N SER A 227 23.15 9.62 46.56
CA SER A 227 23.34 10.41 47.78
C SER A 227 22.69 9.64 48.93
N PRO A 228 23.31 9.64 50.12
CA PRO A 228 22.68 10.45 51.17
C PRO A 228 23.65 11.12 52.16
N LEU A 229 23.24 12.33 52.57
CA LEU A 229 23.34 13.00 53.87
C LEU A 229 24.63 12.98 54.72
N GLY A 230 25.03 14.19 55.12
CA GLY A 230 25.72 14.48 56.40
C GLY A 230 26.03 15.97 56.58
N PRO A 231 25.57 16.65 57.65
CA PRO A 231 25.67 18.11 57.83
C PRO A 231 26.96 18.53 58.56
N LEU A 232 27.41 19.78 58.42
CA LEU A 232 27.87 20.67 59.52
C LEU A 232 28.73 21.86 59.02
N ALA A 233 28.46 23.01 59.64
CA ALA A 233 29.36 24.17 59.88
C ALA A 233 29.84 24.93 58.63
N GLY A 234 29.80 26.26 58.55
CA GLY A 234 29.68 27.31 59.54
C GLY A 234 30.53 28.50 59.06
N LEU A 235 30.12 29.72 59.42
CA LEU A 235 30.86 31.00 59.26
C LEU A 235 31.04 31.51 57.81
N LEU A 236 31.18 32.80 57.55
CA LEU A 236 30.77 34.09 58.12
C LEU A 236 31.27 35.13 57.09
N ALA A 237 30.73 36.35 57.16
CA ALA A 237 31.32 37.60 56.66
C ALA A 237 31.17 37.93 55.16
N ILE A 238 30.96 39.19 54.71
CA ILE A 238 30.43 40.48 55.21
C ILE A 238 30.62 41.46 54.03
N CYS A 239 29.74 42.47 53.92
CA CYS A 239 29.83 43.73 53.14
C CYS A 239 29.74 43.64 51.60
N ALA A 240 28.69 44.20 50.98
CA ALA A 240 28.49 45.63 50.64
C ALA A 240 29.53 46.11 49.60
N VAL A 241 29.16 46.69 48.46
CA VAL A 241 28.61 48.04 48.31
C VAL A 241 27.94 48.21 46.93
N ALA A 242 26.91 49.05 46.91
CA ALA A 242 26.13 49.49 45.77
C ALA A 242 26.89 50.36 44.75
N ALA A 243 26.42 50.40 43.50
CA ALA A 243 26.24 51.67 42.76
C ALA A 243 25.37 51.47 41.49
N LEU A 244 24.26 52.21 41.46
CA LEU A 244 23.48 52.55 40.26
C LEU A 244 24.30 53.41 39.28
N ARG A 245 23.94 53.33 37.99
CA ARG A 245 23.56 54.47 37.10
C ARG A 245 23.11 53.87 35.77
N ARG A 246 21.79 53.88 35.50
CA ARG A 246 21.10 54.78 34.57
C ARG A 246 21.53 54.59 33.12
#